data_AF-A0A151ZCL7-F1
#
_entry.id   AF-A0A151ZCL7-F1
#
_cell.length_a   1.000
_cell.length_b   1.000
_cell.length_c   1.000
_cell.angle_alpha   90.00
_cell.angle_beta   90.00
_cell.angle_gamma   90.00
#
_symmetry.space_group_name_H-M   'P 1'
#
loop_
_entity.id
_entity.type
_entity.pdbx_description
1 polymer ?
#
loop_
_entity_poly.entity_id
_entity_poly.type
_entity_poly.pdbx_seq_one_letter_code
_entity_poly.pdbx_strand_id
1 'polypeptide(L)'
;MEPTENSFQTLENTPVPLGGTVIPKGLEGEANWQDQPIQPESEKVDYGEEYNEIEKLREELGNVKKIVSLLPAEIEAIFKVETVLNTPIADKVKLENQMKGNVAKRDEILTQLQNLLPLFEKHTETKFYKDNIEEIIKQSKAKILTKDDNFNFGVLCKKVTMMIFKDQKTLLDKMKAIKKSKTG
;
A
#
# COMPACT_ATOMS: atom_id res chain seq x y z
N MET A 1 -36.85 1.69 40.28
CA MET A 1 -35.78 2.61 39.84
C MET A 1 -34.69 2.52 40.88
N GLU A 2 -33.54 1.96 40.54
CA GLU A 2 -32.22 2.48 40.91
C GLU A 2 -31.25 2.04 39.80
N PRO A 3 -30.58 2.97 39.10
CA PRO A 3 -29.63 2.65 38.04
C PRO A 3 -28.26 2.30 38.64
N THR A 4 -27.68 1.20 38.19
CA THR A 4 -26.27 0.85 38.43
C THR A 4 -25.38 1.89 37.76
N GLU A 5 -24.77 2.76 38.55
CA GLU A 5 -23.79 3.73 38.10
C GLU A 5 -22.54 3.03 37.55
N ASN A 6 -22.36 3.12 36.23
CA ASN A 6 -21.08 2.89 35.58
C ASN A 6 -20.09 3.96 36.06
N SER A 7 -19.36 3.66 37.14
CA SER A 7 -18.20 4.45 37.55
C SER A 7 -17.07 4.22 36.55
N PHE A 8 -17.06 4.99 35.46
CA PHE A 8 -15.84 5.25 34.72
C PHE A 8 -14.94 6.08 35.64
N GLN A 9 -14.11 5.38 36.42
CA GLN A 9 -13.05 6.01 37.18
C GLN A 9 -12.20 6.81 36.21
N THR A 10 -12.14 8.11 36.47
CA THR A 10 -11.25 9.08 35.83
C THR A 10 -9.85 8.51 35.77
N LEU A 11 -9.43 8.08 34.58
CA LEU A 11 -8.04 7.75 34.28
C LEU A 11 -7.18 8.92 34.73
N GLU A 12 -6.37 8.70 35.77
CA GLU A 12 -5.32 9.63 36.16
C GLU A 12 -4.49 9.94 34.91
N ASN A 13 -4.43 11.22 34.56
CA ASN A 13 -3.86 11.77 33.33
C ASN A 13 -2.31 11.74 33.39
N THR A 14 -1.77 10.56 33.67
CA THR A 14 -0.35 10.33 33.88
C THR A 14 0.27 9.94 32.54
N PRO A 15 1.24 10.70 32.01
CA PRO A 15 1.91 10.36 30.77
C PRO A 15 2.59 8.99 30.90
N VAL A 16 2.20 8.05 30.06
CA VAL A 16 2.89 6.76 29.95
C VAL A 16 4.20 6.97 29.20
N PRO A 17 5.36 6.55 29.75
CA PRO A 17 6.63 6.67 29.06
C PRO A 17 6.66 5.80 27.80
N LEU A 18 7.17 6.35 26.69
CA LEU A 18 7.41 5.61 25.45
C LEU A 18 8.42 4.49 25.73
N GLY A 19 7.97 3.23 25.74
CA GLY A 19 8.83 2.09 26.09
C GLY A 19 8.15 0.86 26.69
N GLY A 20 6.84 0.89 26.94
CA GLY A 20 6.00 -0.32 26.99
C GLY A 20 6.13 -1.25 28.20
N THR A 21 6.61 -0.77 29.35
CA THR A 21 6.72 -1.59 30.58
C THR A 21 5.69 -1.28 31.68
N VAL A 22 4.90 -0.21 31.53
CA VAL A 22 3.87 0.14 32.52
C VAL A 22 2.54 -0.48 32.11
N ILE A 23 2.12 -1.50 32.85
CA ILE A 23 0.78 -2.10 32.74
C ILE A 23 -0.19 -1.19 33.54
N PRO A 24 -1.32 -0.76 32.96
CA PRO A 24 -2.33 -0.01 33.70
C PRO A 24 -2.82 -0.79 34.94
N LYS A 25 -3.03 -0.08 36.07
CA LYS A 25 -3.58 -0.68 37.30
C LYS A 25 -4.89 -1.42 36.99
N GLY A 26 -4.99 -2.68 37.40
CA GLY A 26 -6.15 -3.55 37.15
C GLY A 26 -6.02 -4.46 35.92
N LEU A 27 -5.00 -4.27 35.07
CA LEU A 27 -4.63 -5.20 34.00
C LEU A 27 -3.41 -6.06 34.35
N GLU A 28 -2.94 -6.00 35.60
CA GLU A 28 -1.75 -6.76 36.06
C GLU A 28 -1.97 -8.29 36.01
N GLY A 29 -3.22 -8.76 35.93
CA GLY A 29 -3.58 -10.17 35.87
C GLY A 29 -3.85 -10.73 34.47
N GLU A 30 -3.91 -9.89 33.44
CA GLU A 30 -4.24 -10.34 32.07
C GLU A 30 -2.96 -10.51 31.25
N ALA A 31 -2.52 -11.77 31.14
CA ALA A 31 -1.50 -12.28 30.23
C ALA A 31 -0.18 -11.49 30.22
N ASN A 32 0.82 -12.01 30.94
CA ASN A 32 2.21 -11.55 30.84
C ASN A 32 2.75 -11.86 29.45
N TRP A 33 2.52 -10.96 28.49
CA TRP A 33 2.88 -11.13 27.08
C TRP A 33 4.39 -11.31 26.87
N GLN A 34 5.20 -10.86 27.84
CA GLN A 34 6.65 -11.06 27.89
C GLN A 34 7.05 -12.51 28.20
N ASP A 35 6.22 -13.25 28.92
CA ASP A 35 6.44 -14.66 29.26
C ASP A 35 5.79 -15.62 28.26
N GLN A 36 5.18 -15.10 27.18
CA GLN A 36 4.66 -15.98 26.15
C GLN A 36 5.84 -16.70 25.48
N PRO A 37 5.77 -18.04 25.37
CA PRO A 37 6.81 -18.79 24.68
C PRO A 37 6.94 -18.24 23.26
N ILE A 38 8.16 -17.86 22.88
CA ILE A 38 8.48 -17.48 21.50
C ILE A 38 8.07 -18.67 20.65
N GLN A 39 7.01 -18.50 19.85
CA GLN A 39 6.58 -19.54 18.93
C GLN A 39 7.78 -19.84 18.02
N PRO A 40 8.25 -21.10 17.96
CA PRO A 40 9.30 -21.44 17.02
C PRO A 40 8.82 -21.06 15.62
N GLU A 41 9.68 -20.38 14.85
CA GLU A 41 9.39 -20.06 13.45
C GLU A 41 8.94 -21.35 12.77
N SER A 42 7.70 -21.37 12.28
CA SER A 42 7.18 -22.54 11.59
C SER A 42 8.05 -22.78 10.36
N GLU A 43 8.65 -23.98 10.28
CA GLU A 43 9.39 -24.38 9.09
C GLU A 43 8.47 -24.17 7.86
N LYS A 44 8.98 -23.49 6.83
CA LYS A 44 8.24 -23.27 5.59
C LYS A 44 7.89 -24.64 5.00
N VAL A 45 6.63 -25.04 5.16
CA VAL A 45 6.11 -26.27 4.58
C VAL A 45 6.12 -26.11 3.06
N ASP A 46 6.90 -26.92 2.36
CA ASP A 46 6.95 -26.92 0.91
C ASP A 46 5.69 -27.59 0.34
N TYR A 47 4.78 -26.77 -0.17
CA TYR A 47 3.57 -27.22 -0.84
C TYR A 47 3.80 -27.49 -2.34
N GLY A 48 5.04 -27.53 -2.82
CA GLY A 48 5.45 -27.87 -4.17
C GLY A 48 5.57 -26.68 -5.12
N GLU A 49 6.12 -26.94 -6.31
CA GLU A 49 6.47 -25.94 -7.32
C GLU A 49 5.28 -25.05 -7.73
N GLU A 50 4.11 -25.64 -7.99
CA GLU A 50 2.90 -24.89 -8.36
C GLU A 50 2.48 -23.89 -7.26
N TYR A 51 2.57 -24.28 -5.99
CA TYR A 51 2.28 -23.37 -4.88
C TYR A 51 3.27 -22.20 -4.84
N ASN A 52 4.56 -22.50 -5.02
CA ASN A 52 5.63 -21.51 -4.96
C ASN A 52 5.53 -20.50 -6.12
N GLU A 53 5.15 -20.95 -7.32
CA GLU A 53 4.89 -20.07 -8.47
C GLU A 53 3.70 -19.14 -8.23
N ILE A 54 2.59 -19.67 -7.70
CA ILE A 54 1.39 -18.87 -7.39
C ILE A 54 1.68 -17.88 -6.26
N GLU A 55 2.41 -18.29 -5.21
CA GLU A 55 2.83 -17.43 -4.10
C GLU A 55 3.66 -16.26 -4.63
N LYS A 56 4.68 -16.55 -5.45
CA LYS A 56 5.54 -15.55 -6.07
C LYS A 56 4.75 -14.57 -6.93
N LEU A 57 3.89 -15.06 -7.82
CA LEU A 57 3.06 -14.19 -8.66
C LEU A 57 2.16 -13.28 -7.82
N ARG A 58 1.58 -13.81 -6.73
CA ARG A 58 0.73 -13.04 -5.82
C ARG A 58 1.51 -11.94 -5.11
N GLU A 59 2.73 -12.21 -4.67
CA GLU A 59 3.63 -11.24 -4.05
C GLU A 59 4.04 -10.14 -5.03
N GLU A 60 4.45 -10.53 -6.23
CA GLU A 60 4.89 -9.60 -7.26
C GLU A 60 3.74 -8.66 -7.71
N LEU A 61 2.54 -9.19 -7.91
CA LEU A 61 1.33 -8.38 -8.12
C LEU A 61 1.07 -7.43 -6.95
N GLY A 62 1.35 -7.86 -5.71
CA GLY A 62 1.25 -7.03 -4.52
C GLY A 62 2.21 -5.84 -4.56
N ASN A 63 3.43 -6.05 -5.04
CA ASN A 63 4.43 -5.00 -5.19
C ASN A 63 4.00 -3.99 -6.26
N VAL A 64 3.51 -4.45 -7.42
CA VAL A 64 2.93 -3.58 -8.46
C VAL A 64 1.81 -2.72 -7.87
N LYS A 65 0.85 -3.33 -7.17
CA LYS A 65 -0.28 -2.62 -6.55
C LYS A 65 0.18 -1.53 -5.59
N LYS A 66 1.18 -1.81 -4.75
CA LYS A 66 1.75 -0.85 -3.80
C LYS A 66 2.32 0.35 -4.55
N ILE A 67 3.17 0.11 -5.56
CA ILE A 67 3.82 1.17 -6.35
C ILE A 67 2.79 2.04 -7.07
N VAL A 68 1.80 1.42 -7.74
CA VAL A 68 0.71 2.16 -8.43
C VAL A 68 -0.08 3.04 -7.45
N SER A 69 -0.26 2.59 -6.21
CA SER A 69 -1.01 3.34 -5.20
C SER A 69 -0.28 4.59 -4.68
N LEU A 70 1.04 4.72 -4.91
CA LEU A 70 1.83 5.88 -4.52
C LEU A 70 1.71 7.04 -5.52
N LEU A 71 1.51 6.74 -6.82
CA LEU A 71 1.51 7.74 -7.89
C LEU A 71 0.48 8.86 -7.74
N PRO A 72 -0.79 8.62 -7.36
CA PRO A 72 -1.78 9.68 -7.28
C PRO A 72 -1.39 10.81 -6.33
N ALA A 73 -0.72 10.50 -5.22
CA ALA A 73 -0.30 11.50 -4.25
C ALA A 73 0.78 12.44 -4.79
N GLU A 74 1.77 11.89 -5.50
CA GLU A 74 2.85 12.69 -6.09
C GLU A 74 2.34 13.54 -7.25
N ILE A 75 1.42 13.01 -8.05
CA ILE A 75 0.78 13.72 -9.16
C ILE A 75 -0.10 14.87 -8.64
N GLU A 76 -0.90 14.64 -7.59
CA GLU A 76 -1.67 15.69 -6.91
C GLU A 76 -0.75 16.79 -6.35
N ALA A 77 0.39 16.41 -5.78
CA ALA A 77 1.36 17.36 -5.23
C ALA A 77 1.99 18.23 -6.32
N ILE A 78 2.33 17.64 -7.47
CA ILE A 78 2.78 18.37 -8.68
C ILE A 78 1.69 19.34 -9.12
N PHE A 79 0.46 18.87 -9.33
CA PHE A 79 -0.67 19.67 -9.80
C PHE A 79 -0.96 20.89 -8.90
N LYS A 80 -0.94 20.69 -7.57
CA LYS A 80 -1.11 21.76 -6.59
C LYS A 80 -0.04 22.84 -6.70
N VAL A 81 1.23 22.43 -6.77
CA VAL A 81 2.35 23.38 -6.88
C VAL A 81 2.30 24.12 -8.23
N GLU A 82 1.94 23.43 -9.31
CA GLU A 82 1.76 24.03 -10.65
C GLU A 82 0.67 25.08 -10.66
N THR A 83 -0.47 24.80 -10.01
CA THR A 83 -1.58 25.75 -9.89
C THR A 83 -1.16 27.02 -9.15
N VAL A 84 -0.38 26.88 -8.07
CA VAL A 84 0.11 28.01 -7.27
C VAL A 84 1.19 28.81 -8.02
N LEU A 85 2.11 28.14 -8.74
CA LEU A 85 3.14 28.80 -9.55
C LEU A 85 2.58 29.67 -10.68
N ASN A 86 1.36 29.39 -11.14
CA ASN A 86 0.66 30.19 -12.14
C ASN A 86 0.02 31.48 -11.59
N THR A 87 0.19 31.75 -10.29
CA THR A 87 -0.30 32.98 -9.64
C THR A 87 0.87 33.91 -9.27
N PRO A 88 0.66 35.24 -9.23
CA PRO A 88 1.72 36.18 -8.87
C PRO A 88 2.05 36.09 -7.37
N ILE A 89 3.10 35.33 -7.02
CA ILE A 89 3.55 35.09 -5.63
C ILE A 89 5.05 35.41 -5.49
N ALA A 90 5.46 35.90 -4.31
CA ALA A 90 6.81 36.31 -3.97
C ALA A 90 7.85 35.16 -3.88
N ASP A 91 7.43 33.92 -3.56
CA ASP A 91 8.33 32.79 -3.25
C ASP A 91 8.47 31.77 -4.40
N LYS A 92 8.54 32.24 -5.65
CA LYS A 92 8.58 31.39 -6.84
C LYS A 92 9.70 30.34 -6.80
N VAL A 93 10.89 30.72 -6.33
CA VAL A 93 12.07 29.83 -6.22
C VAL A 93 11.81 28.63 -5.30
N LYS A 94 11.13 28.85 -4.17
CA LYS A 94 10.80 27.76 -3.23
C LYS A 94 9.83 26.77 -3.85
N LEU A 95 8.80 27.27 -4.54
CA LEU A 95 7.81 26.46 -5.23
C LEU A 95 8.41 25.68 -6.40
N GLU A 96 9.33 26.27 -7.16
CA GLU A 96 10.07 25.58 -8.22
C GLU A 96 10.93 24.44 -7.68
N ASN A 97 11.59 24.62 -6.53
CA ASN A 97 12.34 23.54 -5.86
C ASN A 97 11.41 22.43 -5.34
N GLN A 98 10.26 22.79 -4.78
CA GLN A 98 9.25 21.82 -4.36
C GLN A 98 8.72 21.00 -5.55
N MET A 99 8.45 21.67 -6.68
CA MET A 99 8.04 21.03 -7.92
C MET A 99 9.08 20.00 -8.38
N LYS A 100 10.36 20.40 -8.46
CA LYS A 100 11.46 19.49 -8.84
C LYS A 100 11.53 18.26 -7.93
N GLY A 101 11.35 18.45 -6.61
CA GLY A 101 11.33 17.36 -5.65
C GLY A 101 10.19 16.36 -5.88
N ASN A 102 8.97 16.86 -6.11
CA ASN A 102 7.81 16.00 -6.38
C ASN A 102 7.94 15.28 -7.73
N VAL A 103 8.48 15.95 -8.76
CA VAL A 103 8.78 15.35 -10.06
C VAL A 103 9.81 14.22 -9.92
N ALA A 104 10.88 14.44 -9.14
CA ALA A 104 11.89 13.40 -8.90
C ALA A 104 11.30 12.16 -8.22
N LYS A 105 10.43 12.34 -7.21
CA LYS A 105 9.72 11.22 -6.56
C LYS A 105 8.80 10.48 -7.52
N ARG A 106 8.03 11.20 -8.33
CA ARG A 106 7.22 10.59 -9.39
C ARG A 106 8.10 9.75 -10.31
N ASP A 107 9.20 10.31 -10.82
CA ASP A 107 10.06 9.63 -11.78
C ASP A 107 10.76 8.40 -11.19
N GLU A 108 11.09 8.43 -9.89
CA GLU A 108 11.57 7.25 -9.16
C GLU A 108 10.50 6.15 -9.12
N ILE A 109 9.26 6.48 -8.77
CA ILE A 109 8.13 5.53 -8.76
C ILE A 109 7.89 4.97 -10.17
N LEU A 110 7.99 5.80 -11.22
CA LEU A 110 7.85 5.35 -12.60
C LEU A 110 8.97 4.40 -13.02
N THR A 111 10.20 4.65 -12.57
CA THR A 111 11.34 3.74 -12.82
C THR A 111 11.09 2.39 -12.16
N GLN A 112 10.61 2.37 -10.91
CA GLN A 112 10.24 1.13 -10.22
C GLN A 112 9.14 0.38 -10.96
N LEU A 113 8.12 1.10 -11.46
CA LEU A 113 7.01 0.51 -12.21
C LEU A 113 7.46 -0.04 -13.57
N GLN A 114 8.37 0.64 -14.26
CA GLN A 114 8.97 0.17 -15.51
C GLN A 114 9.79 -1.12 -15.32
N ASN A 115 10.54 -1.22 -14.23
CA ASN A 115 11.32 -2.42 -13.90
C ASN A 115 10.43 -3.66 -13.65
N LEU A 116 9.14 -3.45 -13.35
CA LEU A 116 8.17 -4.52 -13.15
C LEU A 116 7.40 -4.90 -14.44
N LEU A 117 7.54 -4.14 -15.54
CA LEU A 117 6.88 -4.49 -16.80
C LEU A 117 7.24 -5.88 -17.35
N PRO A 118 8.50 -6.35 -17.28
CA PRO A 118 8.88 -7.69 -17.76
C PRO A 118 8.14 -8.83 -17.04
N LEU A 119 7.60 -8.59 -15.85
CA LEU A 119 6.76 -9.55 -15.15
C LEU A 119 5.54 -9.96 -15.98
N PHE A 120 4.92 -8.98 -16.64
CA PHE A 120 3.69 -9.19 -17.39
C PHE A 120 3.91 -9.89 -18.73
N GLU A 121 5.16 -9.97 -19.19
CA GLU A 121 5.53 -10.69 -20.41
C GLU A 121 5.65 -12.20 -20.17
N LYS A 122 5.97 -12.61 -18.94
CA LYS A 122 6.12 -14.01 -18.57
C LYS A 122 4.79 -14.73 -18.40
N HIS A 123 3.72 -14.00 -18.06
CA HIS A 123 2.40 -14.57 -17.79
C HIS A 123 1.37 -14.00 -18.77
N THR A 124 0.93 -14.80 -19.73
CA THR A 124 -0.07 -14.39 -20.74
C THR A 124 -1.38 -13.86 -20.13
N GLU A 125 -1.78 -14.41 -18.98
CA GLU A 125 -2.96 -13.97 -18.22
C GLU A 125 -2.84 -12.52 -17.70
N THR A 126 -1.62 -11.99 -17.64
CA THR A 126 -1.32 -10.70 -17.04
C THR A 126 -1.11 -9.57 -18.06
N LYS A 127 -1.27 -9.87 -19.37
CA LYS A 127 -1.09 -8.88 -20.46
C LYS A 127 -1.96 -7.63 -20.28
N PHE A 128 -3.17 -7.77 -19.74
CA PHE A 128 -4.05 -6.65 -19.46
C PHE A 128 -3.42 -5.65 -18.46
N TYR A 129 -2.65 -6.13 -17.49
CA TYR A 129 -1.96 -5.26 -16.52
C TYR A 129 -0.90 -4.40 -17.20
N LYS A 130 -0.16 -4.98 -18.15
CA LYS A 130 0.86 -4.27 -18.94
C LYS A 130 0.27 -3.03 -19.61
N ASP A 131 -0.80 -3.19 -20.38
CA ASP A 131 -1.42 -2.10 -21.13
C ASP A 131 -1.89 -0.95 -20.21
N ASN A 132 -2.50 -1.29 -19.07
CA ASN A 132 -2.97 -0.28 -18.12
C ASN A 132 -1.81 0.39 -17.36
N ILE A 133 -0.73 -0.32 -17.07
CA ILE A 133 0.45 0.22 -16.42
C ILE A 133 1.22 1.14 -17.36
N GLU A 134 1.35 0.76 -18.64
CA GLU A 134 1.92 1.61 -19.68
C GLU A 134 1.11 2.91 -19.84
N GLU A 135 -0.22 2.82 -19.80
CA GLU A 135 -1.07 4.01 -19.82
C GLU A 135 -0.90 4.87 -18.57
N ILE A 136 -0.77 4.27 -17.37
CA ILE A 136 -0.44 5.03 -16.13
C ILE A 136 0.90 5.75 -16.29
N ILE A 137 1.94 5.08 -16.78
CA ILE A 137 3.26 5.67 -16.99
C ILE A 137 3.16 6.84 -17.97
N LYS A 138 2.43 6.66 -19.07
CA LYS A 138 2.22 7.71 -20.07
C LYS A 138 1.48 8.92 -19.49
N GLN A 139 0.35 8.70 -18.81
CA GLN A 139 -0.45 9.79 -18.23
C GLN A 139 0.29 10.52 -17.10
N SER A 140 1.09 9.81 -16.30
CA SER A 140 1.87 10.44 -15.21
C SER A 140 2.91 11.45 -15.72
N LYS A 141 3.43 11.24 -16.94
CA LYS A 141 4.40 12.12 -17.60
C LYS A 141 3.71 13.25 -18.36
N ALA A 142 2.41 13.12 -18.65
CA ALA A 142 1.64 14.17 -19.29
C ALA A 142 1.43 15.33 -18.32
N LYS A 143 1.31 16.54 -18.86
CA LYS A 143 0.96 17.70 -18.06
C LYS A 143 -0.52 17.63 -17.68
N ILE A 144 -0.81 17.72 -16.39
CA ILE A 144 -2.18 17.72 -15.87
C ILE A 144 -2.68 19.17 -15.83
N LEU A 145 -3.64 19.48 -16.68
CA LEU A 145 -4.10 20.85 -16.88
C LEU A 145 -5.30 21.17 -15.99
N THR A 146 -6.13 20.18 -15.70
CA THR A 146 -7.40 20.38 -14.98
C THR A 146 -7.51 19.47 -13.76
N LYS A 147 -8.42 19.83 -12.85
CA LYS A 147 -8.80 18.98 -11.72
C LYS A 147 -9.41 17.66 -12.18
N ASP A 148 -10.14 17.67 -13.30
CA ASP A 148 -10.77 16.47 -13.85
C ASP A 148 -9.71 15.50 -14.39
N ASP A 149 -8.67 15.99 -15.07
CA ASP A 149 -7.54 15.15 -15.51
C ASP A 149 -6.87 14.45 -14.33
N ASN A 150 -6.64 15.20 -13.24
CA ASN A 150 -6.07 14.67 -12.01
C ASN A 150 -6.97 13.62 -11.34
N PHE A 151 -8.27 13.88 -11.28
CA PHE A 151 -9.25 12.92 -10.78
C PHE A 151 -9.29 11.65 -11.63
N ASN A 152 -9.32 11.79 -12.95
CA ASN A 152 -9.34 10.68 -13.90
C ASN A 152 -8.07 9.81 -13.77
N PHE A 153 -6.90 10.43 -13.58
CA PHE A 153 -5.66 9.71 -13.30
C PHE A 153 -5.75 8.89 -12.00
N GLY A 154 -6.30 9.47 -10.93
CA GLY A 154 -6.56 8.75 -9.69
C GLY A 154 -7.51 7.56 -9.87
N VAL A 155 -8.57 7.73 -10.68
CA VAL A 155 -9.51 6.65 -11.02
C VAL A 155 -8.82 5.53 -11.81
N LEU A 156 -7.94 5.85 -12.76
CA LEU A 156 -7.16 4.87 -13.51
C LEU A 156 -6.27 4.04 -12.57
N CYS A 157 -5.53 4.68 -11.67
CA CYS A 157 -4.70 3.99 -10.67
C CYS A 157 -5.56 3.09 -9.76
N LYS A 158 -6.72 3.58 -9.32
CA LYS A 158 -7.65 2.81 -8.48
C LYS A 158 -8.23 1.59 -9.22
N LYS A 159 -8.56 1.73 -10.50
CA LYS A 159 -9.05 0.62 -11.33
C LYS A 159 -8.02 -0.51 -11.38
N VAL A 160 -6.76 -0.20 -11.69
CA VAL A 160 -5.68 -1.20 -11.76
C VAL A 160 -5.46 -1.88 -10.41
N THR A 161 -5.39 -1.10 -9.32
CA THR A 161 -5.18 -1.66 -7.98
C THR A 161 -6.33 -2.56 -7.49
N MET A 162 -7.58 -2.25 -7.88
CA MET A 162 -8.73 -3.10 -7.61
C MET A 162 -8.70 -4.41 -8.40
N MET A 163 -8.28 -4.35 -9.67
CA MET A 163 -8.14 -5.55 -10.50
C MET A 163 -7.07 -6.48 -9.94
N ILE A 164 -5.90 -5.94 -9.62
CA ILE A 164 -4.82 -6.70 -8.97
C ILE A 164 -5.32 -7.32 -7.66
N PHE A 165 -6.05 -6.57 -6.84
CA PHE A 165 -6.57 -7.09 -5.58
C PHE A 165 -7.53 -8.28 -5.77
N LYS A 166 -8.39 -8.23 -6.80
CA LYS A 166 -9.27 -9.34 -7.15
C LYS A 166 -8.47 -10.59 -7.52
N ASP A 167 -7.43 -10.44 -8.34
CA ASP A 167 -6.60 -11.57 -8.75
C ASP A 167 -5.77 -12.13 -7.59
N GLN A 168 -5.24 -11.28 -6.72
CA GLN A 168 -4.56 -11.73 -5.50
C GLN A 168 -5.46 -12.55 -4.58
N LYS A 169 -6.78 -12.29 -4.58
CA LYS A 169 -7.76 -13.11 -3.86
C LYS A 169 -7.93 -14.47 -4.54
N THR A 170 -8.08 -14.50 -5.86
CA THR A 170 -8.16 -15.74 -6.64
C THR A 170 -6.91 -16.61 -6.45
N LEU A 171 -5.71 -16.03 -6.49
CA LEU A 171 -4.45 -16.73 -6.26
C LEU A 171 -4.37 -17.29 -4.83
N LEU A 172 -4.82 -16.52 -3.83
CA LEU A 172 -4.89 -17.00 -2.44
C LEU A 172 -5.83 -18.20 -2.29
N ASP A 173 -6.96 -18.20 -2.98
CA ASP A 173 -7.91 -19.31 -2.92
C ASP A 173 -7.33 -20.57 -3.61
N LYS A 174 -6.59 -20.41 -4.72
CA LYS A 174 -5.80 -21.49 -5.34
C LYS A 174 -4.75 -22.05 -4.39
N MET A 175 -3.97 -21.18 -3.73
CA MET A 175 -2.97 -21.59 -2.72
C MET A 175 -3.60 -22.42 -1.61
N LYS A 176 -4.76 -21.99 -1.07
CA LYS A 176 -5.48 -22.75 -0.03
C LYS A 176 -5.96 -24.12 -0.52
N ALA A 177 -6.42 -24.21 -1.76
CA ALA A 177 -6.84 -25.48 -2.35
C ALA A 177 -5.66 -26.47 -2.43
N ILE A 178 -4.48 -26.01 -2.89
CA ILE A 178 -3.26 -26.83 -2.94
C ILE A 178 -2.86 -27.31 -1.54
N LYS A 179 -2.85 -26.40 -0.55
CA LYS A 179 -2.57 -26.77 0.85
C LYS A 179 -3.51 -27.86 1.35
N LYS A 180 -4.82 -27.72 1.08
CA LYS A 180 -5.83 -28.70 1.49
C LYS A 180 -5.61 -30.06 0.83
N SER A 181 -5.30 -30.09 -0.46
CA SER A 181 -5.04 -31.32 -1.21
C SER A 181 -3.76 -32.05 -0.80
N LYS A 182 -2.77 -31.36 -0.22
CA LYS A 182 -1.52 -31.97 0.27
C LYS A 182 -1.54 -32.34 1.76
N THR A 183 -2.50 -31.81 2.52
CA THR A 183 -2.63 -32.06 3.96
C THR A 183 -3.76 -33.04 4.28
N GLY A 184 -4.60 -33.39 3.29
CA GLY A 184 -5.66 -34.41 3.39
C GLY A 184 -5.29 -35.66 2.62
#